data_AF-A0A950XJ16-F1
#
_entry.id   AF-A0A950XJ16-F1
#
_cell.length_a   1.000
_cell.length_b   1.000
_cell.length_c   1.000
_cell.angle_alpha   90.00
_cell.angle_beta   90.00
_cell.angle_gamma   90.00
#
_symmetry.space_group_name_H-M   'P 1'
#
loop_
_entity.id
_entity.type
_entity.pdbx_description
1 polymer ?
#
loop_
_entity_poly.entity_id
_entity_poly.type
_entity_poly.pdbx_seq_one_letter_code
_entity_poly.pdbx_strand_id
1 'polypeptide(L)'
;MRLVPAALTGWLVTAAGIVWSVGAVLASLCVVVAAVSGALLWQAERRLDPTALLRTVSVALLAIGVVGAGFGFAIVLRAHAVRHHPITAAFGRAAPVTVTPTESPLSVGSSRLMFRATLQRLGPDEISGRVVVFASARDFGEVMVGQPVRFDARITRPARRDLTVAVLNARGAPTTGRAGPVHRAAHAVRTRFAAAARKVLPAPQAAMLPALVLGDTSAVTIATSREFRAAGMTHLTAVSGANVTIVCGAVLFSAPLIGPRAAVGLAAIALVAFVIVVQPTASVLRAAVMGAIALLGILSSRRRQALPALSTAVLVLLIAAPQLAVDAGFALSVVATAALVVIAPIWSRRMLARGWPRPLADAIAIAWSAQLVTAPLVAGISGRVSLVAAAANLAVAAVIAPITVLGSAAAAVSVFWPAAAHLLIRFTGPELWWVLNVAHWAAAVPAATVPVPAGPPGVVMVAAITVLAVVLWRWRWFRAAAGVATVCLLAWSISGLSVAQRAVLSGVRDTIVR
;
A
#
# COMPACT_ATOMS: atom_id res chain seq x y z
N MET A 1 15.32 18.70 -1.50
CA MET A 1 16.38 17.76 -1.09
C MET A 1 16.69 17.79 0.41
N ARG A 2 16.65 18.94 1.10
CA ARG A 2 17.07 19.08 2.52
C ARG A 2 16.34 18.16 3.53
N LEU A 3 15.08 17.78 3.28
CA LEU A 3 14.30 16.93 4.20
C LEU A 3 14.50 15.41 3.98
N VAL A 4 15.12 15.00 2.86
CA VAL A 4 15.26 13.58 2.51
C VAL A 4 16.15 12.83 3.49
N PRO A 5 17.34 13.34 3.88
CA PRO A 5 18.18 12.67 4.87
C PRO A 5 17.49 12.52 6.22
N ALA A 6 16.79 13.55 6.69
CA ALA A 6 16.06 13.50 7.97
C ALA A 6 14.95 12.44 7.96
N ALA A 7 14.18 12.34 6.87
CA ALA A 7 13.14 11.32 6.73
C ALA A 7 13.73 9.90 6.65
N LEU A 8 14.83 9.71 5.93
CA LEU A 8 15.52 8.42 5.84
C LEU A 8 16.09 8.00 7.21
N THR A 9 16.75 8.91 7.93
CA THR A 9 17.29 8.63 9.26
C THR A 9 16.17 8.32 10.25
N GLY A 10 15.11 9.13 10.30
CA GLY A 10 13.95 8.86 11.17
C GLY A 10 13.33 7.51 10.88
N TRP A 11 13.20 7.12 9.61
CA TRP A 11 12.69 5.81 9.22
C TRP A 11 13.63 4.67 9.61
N LEU A 12 14.91 4.74 9.25
CA LEU A 12 15.90 3.69 9.56
C LEU A 12 16.04 3.49 11.06
N VAL A 13 16.13 4.57 11.85
CA VAL A 13 16.22 4.50 13.31
C VAL A 13 14.96 3.87 13.90
N THR A 14 13.77 4.27 13.43
CA THR A 14 12.51 3.69 13.92
C THR A 14 12.40 2.21 13.57
N ALA A 15 12.71 1.83 12.32
CA ALA A 15 12.67 0.44 11.86
C ALA A 15 13.68 -0.44 12.60
N ALA A 16 14.93 0.01 12.73
CA ALA A 16 15.97 -0.70 13.44
C ALA A 16 15.68 -0.84 14.94
N GLY A 17 15.10 0.22 15.55
CA GLY A 17 14.66 0.20 16.94
C GLY A 17 13.57 -0.83 17.21
N ILE A 18 12.64 -1.03 16.27
CA ILE A 18 11.58 -2.04 16.36
C ILE A 18 12.13 -3.45 16.12
N VAL A 19 12.93 -3.65 15.08
CA VAL A 19 13.35 -4.98 14.63
C VAL A 19 14.44 -5.57 15.53
N TRP A 20 15.48 -4.80 15.87
CA TRP A 20 16.65 -5.32 16.56
C TRP A 20 16.71 -4.97 18.05
N SER A 21 15.74 -4.20 18.58
CA SER A 21 15.77 -3.67 19.95
C SER A 21 17.03 -2.84 20.30
N VAL A 22 17.76 -2.38 19.27
CA VAL A 22 18.97 -1.54 19.38
C VAL A 22 18.62 -0.04 19.45
N GLY A 23 17.33 0.28 19.64
CA GLY A 23 16.82 1.66 19.62
C GLY A 23 17.57 2.59 20.59
N ALA A 24 17.99 2.09 21.75
CA ALA A 24 18.74 2.87 22.74
C ALA A 24 20.16 3.21 22.27
N VAL A 25 20.86 2.27 21.62
CA VAL A 25 22.21 2.48 21.09
C VAL A 25 22.16 3.40 19.85
N LEU A 26 21.14 3.27 19.01
CA LEU A 26 20.95 4.18 17.88
C LEU A 26 20.56 5.58 18.31
N ALA A 27 19.74 5.72 19.36
CA ALA A 27 19.39 7.00 19.94
C ALA A 27 20.62 7.69 20.54
N SER A 28 21.44 6.96 21.31
CA SER A 28 22.67 7.51 21.90
C SER A 28 23.69 7.90 20.82
N LEU A 29 23.86 7.09 19.77
CA LEU A 29 24.70 7.44 18.62
C LEU A 29 24.22 8.73 17.94
N CYS A 30 22.91 8.89 17.73
CA CYS A 30 22.35 10.12 17.14
C CYS A 30 22.55 11.35 18.02
N VAL A 31 22.45 11.20 19.35
CA VAL A 31 22.73 12.27 20.31
C VAL A 31 24.20 12.69 20.25
N VAL A 32 25.13 11.72 20.17
CA VAL A 32 26.56 12.01 20.02
C VAL A 32 26.83 12.75 18.70
N VAL A 33 26.25 12.30 17.59
CA VAL A 33 26.37 12.98 16.28
C VAL A 33 25.81 14.41 16.34
N ALA A 34 24.69 14.64 17.01
CA ALA A 34 24.11 15.96 17.19
C ALA A 34 25.03 16.86 18.04
N ALA A 35 25.56 16.35 19.15
CA ALA A 35 26.46 17.08 20.03
C ALA A 35 27.77 17.47 19.34
N VAL A 36 28.40 16.53 18.63
CA VAL A 36 29.65 16.78 17.86
C VAL A 36 29.40 17.79 16.74
N SER A 37 28.28 17.67 16.01
CA SER A 37 27.95 18.61 14.93
C SER A 37 27.63 20.01 15.45
N GLY A 38 26.97 20.11 16.61
CA GLY A 38 26.73 21.38 17.30
C GLY A 38 28.02 22.04 17.78
N ALA A 39 28.95 21.25 18.34
CA ALA A 39 30.26 21.75 18.75
C ALA A 39 31.10 22.23 17.55
N LEU A 40 31.05 21.54 16.42
CA LEU A 40 31.71 21.95 15.17
C LEU A 40 31.11 23.23 14.58
N LEU A 41 29.78 23.42 14.67
CA LEU A 41 29.13 24.67 14.27
C LEU A 41 29.55 25.83 15.15
N TRP A 42 29.57 25.63 16.46
CA TRP A 42 29.99 26.63 17.42
C TRP A 42 31.47 27.02 17.24
N GLN A 43 32.34 26.06 16.94
CA GLN A 43 33.74 26.35 16.58
C GLN A 43 33.89 27.04 15.22
N ALA A 44 33.06 26.70 14.23
CA ALA A 44 33.07 27.33 12.92
C ALA A 44 32.58 28.79 12.98
N GLU A 45 31.58 29.11 13.80
CA GLU A 45 31.12 30.49 14.05
C GLU A 45 32.17 31.34 14.77
N ARG A 46 33.08 30.71 15.52
CA ARG A 46 34.20 31.39 16.18
C ARG A 46 35.42 31.64 15.28
N ARG A 47 35.50 30.99 14.11
CA ARG A 47 36.57 31.24 13.13
C ARG A 47 36.13 32.32 12.14
N LEU A 48 37.03 33.25 11.81
CA LEU A 48 36.73 34.40 10.94
C LEU A 48 36.43 34.03 9.48
N ASP A 49 36.79 32.82 9.02
CA ASP A 49 36.45 32.31 7.69
C ASP A 49 36.03 30.82 7.73
N PRO A 50 34.77 30.51 8.08
CA PRO A 50 34.24 29.18 7.92
C PRO A 50 33.87 28.97 6.45
N THR A 51 34.45 27.94 5.81
CA THR A 51 34.01 27.55 4.47
C THR A 51 32.50 27.27 4.49
N ALA A 52 31.73 27.93 3.62
CA ALA A 52 30.26 27.84 3.57
C ALA A 52 29.76 26.38 3.48
N LEU A 53 30.59 25.49 2.92
CA LEU A 53 30.36 24.05 2.85
C LEU A 53 30.36 23.38 4.23
N LEU A 54 31.32 23.71 5.11
CA LEU A 54 31.43 23.11 6.44
C LEU A 54 30.24 23.49 7.32
N ARG A 55 29.82 24.76 7.28
CA ARG A 55 28.61 25.23 7.97
C ARG A 55 27.35 24.53 7.46
N THR A 56 27.21 24.38 6.14
CA THR A 56 26.05 23.71 5.53
C THR A 56 25.98 22.22 5.90
N VAL A 57 27.13 21.54 5.88
CA VAL A 57 27.23 20.12 6.27
C VAL A 57 26.93 19.93 7.75
N SER A 58 27.49 20.77 8.63
CA SER A 58 27.27 20.64 10.07
C SER A 58 25.83 20.95 10.49
N VAL A 59 25.16 21.93 9.86
CA VAL A 59 23.70 22.15 10.07
C VAL A 59 22.88 20.96 9.60
N ALA A 60 23.22 20.35 8.46
CA ALA A 60 22.52 19.17 7.97
C ALA A 60 22.72 17.97 8.91
N LEU A 61 23.93 17.74 9.39
CA LEU A 61 24.24 16.66 10.35
C LEU A 61 23.57 16.88 11.71
N LEU A 62 23.53 18.12 12.20
CA LEU A 62 22.79 18.47 13.42
C LEU A 62 21.30 18.16 13.27
N ALA A 63 20.67 18.58 12.17
CA ALA A 63 19.26 18.29 11.90
C ALA A 63 18.99 16.77 11.83
N ILE A 64 19.88 16.01 11.17
CA ILE A 64 19.81 14.55 11.11
C ILE A 64 19.93 13.94 12.51
N GLY A 65 20.89 14.40 13.31
CA GLY A 65 21.14 13.92 14.67
C GLY A 65 19.97 14.18 15.61
N VAL A 66 19.41 15.40 15.61
CA VAL A 66 18.24 15.76 16.44
C VAL A 66 17.01 14.93 16.05
N VAL A 67 16.74 14.80 14.75
CA VAL A 67 15.61 13.99 14.26
C VAL A 67 15.82 12.52 14.64
N GLY A 68 17.01 11.97 14.39
CA GLY A 68 17.37 10.59 14.73
C GLY A 68 17.25 10.31 16.22
N ALA A 69 17.73 11.22 17.08
CA ALA A 69 17.62 11.11 18.53
C ALA A 69 16.16 11.16 19.01
N GLY A 70 15.35 12.06 18.45
CA GLY A 70 13.92 12.17 18.77
C GLY A 70 13.14 10.90 18.44
N PHE A 71 13.31 10.37 17.22
CA PHE A 71 12.68 9.09 16.82
C PHE A 71 13.23 7.90 17.61
N GLY A 72 14.55 7.89 17.88
CA GLY A 72 15.22 6.88 18.70
C GLY A 72 14.67 6.81 20.12
N PHE A 73 14.53 7.96 20.78
CA PHE A 73 13.96 8.03 22.12
C PHE A 73 12.48 7.63 22.14
N ALA A 74 11.69 8.14 21.19
CA ALA A 74 10.28 7.80 21.08
C ALA A 74 10.06 6.29 20.87
N ILE A 75 10.91 5.63 20.08
CA ILE A 75 10.78 4.18 19.86
C ILE A 75 11.24 3.36 21.06
N VAL A 76 12.26 3.81 21.81
CA VAL A 76 12.69 3.16 23.05
C VAL A 76 11.55 3.17 24.06
N LEU A 77 10.90 4.32 24.29
CA LEU A 77 9.75 4.42 25.20
C LEU A 77 8.61 3.49 24.78
N ARG A 78 8.22 3.48 23.50
CA ARG A 78 7.13 2.62 23.01
C ARG A 78 7.49 1.13 23.04
N ALA A 79 8.71 0.76 22.67
CA ALA A 79 9.18 -0.63 22.75
C ALA A 79 9.30 -1.10 24.21
N HIS A 80 9.62 -0.20 25.14
CA HIS A 80 9.59 -0.50 26.57
C HIS A 80 8.15 -0.70 27.06
N ALA A 81 7.21 0.17 26.67
CA ALA A 81 5.79 0.06 27.00
C ALA A 81 5.16 -1.25 26.48
N VAL A 82 5.50 -1.69 25.26
CA VAL A 82 5.02 -2.97 24.70
C VAL A 82 5.61 -4.17 25.46
N ARG A 83 6.89 -4.11 25.84
CA ARG A 83 7.56 -5.20 26.58
C ARG A 83 7.03 -5.38 28.00
N HIS A 84 6.66 -4.30 28.67
CA HIS A 84 6.12 -4.31 30.04
C HIS A 84 4.60 -4.21 30.07
N HIS A 85 3.93 -4.45 28.95
CA HIS A 85 2.49 -4.31 28.87
C HIS A 85 1.79 -5.37 29.74
N PRO A 86 0.71 -5.04 30.48
CA PRO A 86 0.05 -5.99 31.40
C PRO A 86 -0.39 -7.31 30.75
N ILE A 87 -0.80 -7.27 29.47
CA ILE A 87 -1.19 -8.46 28.70
C ILE A 87 -0.09 -9.53 28.61
N THR A 88 1.18 -9.16 28.79
CA THR A 88 2.30 -10.11 28.73
C THR A 88 2.23 -11.14 29.85
N ALA A 89 1.65 -10.78 31.00
CA ALA A 89 1.38 -11.71 32.11
C ALA A 89 0.29 -12.73 31.78
N ALA A 90 -0.60 -12.42 30.82
CA ALA A 90 -1.69 -13.29 30.40
C ALA A 90 -1.31 -14.21 29.22
N PHE A 91 -0.06 -14.18 28.75
CA PHE A 91 0.40 -15.05 27.65
C PHE A 91 0.26 -16.54 28.00
N GLY A 92 -0.30 -17.30 27.06
CA GLY A 92 -0.57 -18.73 27.19
C GLY A 92 -1.94 -19.05 27.81
N ARG A 93 -2.59 -18.07 28.45
CA ARG A 93 -3.91 -18.23 29.09
C ARG A 93 -5.05 -17.89 28.13
N ALA A 94 -6.24 -18.43 28.43
CA ALA A 94 -7.49 -18.00 27.81
C ALA A 94 -8.16 -16.97 28.72
N ALA A 95 -8.61 -15.86 28.14
CA ALA A 95 -9.32 -14.82 28.89
C ALA A 95 -10.35 -14.13 27.99
N PRO A 96 -11.45 -13.61 28.57
CA PRO A 96 -12.39 -12.78 27.84
C PRO A 96 -11.72 -11.46 27.47
N VAL A 97 -11.78 -11.10 26.20
CA VAL A 97 -11.20 -9.87 25.66
C VAL A 97 -12.27 -9.05 24.97
N THR A 98 -12.17 -7.73 25.08
CA THR A 98 -12.96 -6.80 24.26
C THR A 98 -12.02 -6.06 23.35
N VAL A 99 -12.23 -6.18 22.05
CA VAL A 99 -11.39 -5.57 21.02
C VAL A 99 -12.26 -4.78 20.05
N THR A 100 -11.72 -3.70 19.49
CA THR A 100 -12.36 -2.96 18.40
C THR A 100 -11.55 -3.14 17.13
N PRO A 101 -12.09 -3.77 16.08
CA PRO A 101 -11.40 -3.96 14.80
C PRO A 101 -11.06 -2.60 14.17
N THR A 102 -9.83 -2.48 13.67
CA THR A 102 -9.33 -1.27 12.99
C THR A 102 -9.35 -1.41 11.48
N GLU A 103 -9.38 -2.64 10.97
CA GLU A 103 -9.39 -2.99 9.56
C GLU A 103 -10.42 -4.11 9.33
N SER A 104 -10.98 -4.18 8.12
CA SER A 104 -11.89 -5.27 7.74
C SER A 104 -11.21 -6.65 7.87
N PRO A 105 -11.97 -7.70 8.25
CA PRO A 105 -11.46 -9.06 8.27
C PRO A 105 -10.92 -9.52 6.90
N LEU A 106 -9.69 -10.03 6.91
CA LEU A 106 -9.06 -10.67 5.76
C LEU A 106 -9.17 -12.19 5.90
N SER A 107 -9.63 -12.87 4.85
CA SER A 107 -9.68 -14.34 4.82
C SER A 107 -8.27 -14.92 4.73
N VAL A 108 -7.92 -15.77 5.71
CA VAL A 108 -6.68 -16.53 5.76
C VAL A 108 -7.02 -18.01 5.58
N GLY A 109 -6.96 -18.47 4.33
CA GLY A 109 -7.41 -19.81 3.96
C GLY A 109 -8.93 -19.89 3.79
N SER A 110 -9.51 -21.07 3.99
CA SER A 110 -10.94 -21.34 3.76
C SER A 110 -11.84 -21.07 4.96
N SER A 111 -11.33 -21.09 6.19
CA SER A 111 -12.15 -21.08 7.41
C SER A 111 -11.72 -20.09 8.50
N ARG A 112 -10.63 -19.36 8.29
CA ARG A 112 -10.11 -18.40 9.28
C ARG A 112 -10.10 -16.98 8.72
N LEU A 113 -10.38 -16.04 9.60
CA LEU A 113 -10.24 -14.61 9.38
C LEU A 113 -9.08 -14.07 10.22
N MET A 114 -8.40 -13.06 9.69
CA MET A 114 -7.41 -12.27 10.40
C MET A 114 -7.81 -10.80 10.31
N PHE A 115 -7.85 -10.10 11.44
CA PHE A 115 -7.99 -8.65 11.46
C PHE A 115 -7.12 -8.03 12.54
N ARG A 116 -6.72 -6.78 12.30
CA ARG A 116 -6.07 -5.95 13.30
C ARG A 116 -7.13 -5.26 14.15
N ALA A 117 -6.89 -5.20 15.45
CA ALA A 117 -7.80 -4.58 16.40
C ALA A 117 -7.04 -3.85 17.51
N THR A 118 -7.75 -2.97 18.20
CA THR A 118 -7.29 -2.36 19.45
C THR A 118 -7.98 -3.06 20.61
N LEU A 119 -7.20 -3.66 21.50
CA LEU A 119 -7.67 -4.15 22.77
C LEU A 119 -8.20 -2.98 23.59
N GLN A 120 -9.37 -3.16 24.19
CA GLN A 120 -9.97 -2.21 25.13
C GLN A 120 -10.04 -2.79 26.54
N ARG A 121 -10.35 -4.08 26.65
CA ARG A 121 -10.43 -4.79 27.93
C ARG A 121 -9.85 -6.19 27.86
N LEU A 122 -9.20 -6.59 28.95
CA LEU A 122 -8.73 -7.94 29.20
C LEU A 122 -9.31 -8.37 30.56
N GLY A 123 -10.33 -9.22 30.55
CA GLY A 123 -11.08 -9.53 31.77
C GLY A 123 -11.77 -8.27 32.34
N PRO A 124 -11.55 -7.95 33.63
CA PRO A 124 -12.09 -6.73 34.25
C PRO A 124 -11.27 -5.47 33.91
N ASP A 125 -10.01 -5.62 33.50
CA ASP A 125 -9.08 -4.50 33.37
C ASP A 125 -9.23 -3.77 32.03
N GLU A 126 -9.28 -2.43 32.07
CA GLU A 126 -9.18 -1.60 30.88
C GLU A 126 -7.72 -1.48 30.45
N ILE A 127 -7.42 -2.07 29.30
CA ILE A 127 -6.06 -2.16 28.77
C ILE A 127 -6.11 -1.85 27.28
N SER A 128 -5.34 -0.83 26.88
CA SER A 128 -5.21 -0.41 25.49
C SER A 128 -3.95 -0.96 24.86
N GLY A 129 -4.09 -1.70 23.76
CA GLY A 129 -2.95 -2.25 23.03
C GLY A 129 -3.34 -2.75 21.64
N ARG A 130 -2.40 -2.71 20.71
CA ARG A 130 -2.63 -3.28 19.37
C ARG A 130 -2.56 -4.79 19.40
N VAL A 131 -3.56 -5.45 18.85
CA VAL A 131 -3.64 -6.91 18.80
C VAL A 131 -4.01 -7.38 17.39
N VAL A 132 -3.56 -8.59 17.04
CA VAL A 132 -4.00 -9.29 15.83
C VAL A 132 -4.90 -10.43 16.25
N VAL A 133 -6.10 -10.48 15.69
CA VAL A 133 -7.10 -11.50 16.01
C VAL A 133 -7.17 -12.51 14.88
N PHE A 134 -7.04 -13.80 15.22
CA PHE A 134 -7.40 -14.91 14.35
C PHE A 134 -8.71 -15.51 14.83
N ALA A 135 -9.69 -15.59 13.95
CA ALA A 135 -11.04 -16.03 14.29
C ALA A 135 -11.65 -16.95 13.22
N SER A 136 -12.71 -17.66 13.58
CA SER A 136 -13.51 -18.47 12.66
C SER A 136 -14.29 -17.56 11.70
N ALA A 137 -14.25 -17.86 10.40
CA ALA A 137 -15.01 -17.11 9.40
C ALA A 137 -16.53 -17.22 9.60
N ARG A 138 -17.00 -18.32 10.20
CA ARG A 138 -18.41 -18.57 10.47
C ARG A 138 -18.96 -17.63 11.54
N ASP A 139 -18.19 -17.38 12.59
CA ASP A 139 -18.68 -16.66 13.77
C ASP A 139 -18.35 -15.16 13.71
N PHE A 140 -17.31 -14.77 12.97
CA PHE A 140 -16.81 -13.39 12.89
C PHE A 140 -17.00 -12.74 11.51
N GLY A 141 -17.74 -13.38 10.60
CA GLY A 141 -17.93 -12.89 9.23
C GLY A 141 -18.63 -11.53 9.12
N GLU A 142 -19.47 -11.19 10.09
CA GLU A 142 -20.24 -9.92 10.09
C GLU A 142 -19.58 -8.80 10.91
N VAL A 143 -18.39 -9.05 11.47
CA VAL A 143 -17.70 -8.06 12.30
C VAL A 143 -17.26 -6.87 11.46
N MET A 144 -17.67 -5.68 11.90
CA MET A 144 -17.38 -4.42 11.22
C MET A 144 -16.36 -3.56 11.99
N VAL A 145 -15.62 -2.74 11.25
CA VAL A 145 -14.61 -1.82 11.82
C VAL A 145 -15.25 -0.83 12.76
N GLY A 146 -14.60 -0.57 13.89
CA GLY A 146 -15.09 0.36 14.90
C GLY A 146 -16.23 -0.20 15.77
N GLN A 147 -16.62 -1.47 15.59
CA GLN A 147 -17.57 -2.16 16.46
C GLN A 147 -16.81 -2.89 17.58
N PRO A 148 -17.06 -2.57 18.85
CA PRO A 148 -16.47 -3.34 19.94
C PRO A 148 -17.00 -4.79 19.90
N VAL A 149 -16.10 -5.76 19.98
CA VAL A 149 -16.43 -7.19 19.96
C VAL A 149 -15.81 -7.84 21.19
N ARG A 150 -16.63 -8.56 21.96
CA ARG A 150 -16.21 -9.30 23.14
C ARG A 150 -16.31 -10.81 22.91
N PHE A 151 -15.23 -11.52 23.18
CA PHE A 151 -15.12 -12.97 23.00
C PHE A 151 -14.01 -13.54 23.88
N ASP A 152 -13.99 -14.86 24.07
CA ASP A 152 -12.89 -15.54 24.73
C ASP A 152 -11.73 -15.77 23.76
N ALA A 153 -10.52 -15.41 24.15
CA ALA A 153 -9.34 -15.57 23.30
C ALA A 153 -8.21 -16.26 24.03
N ARG A 154 -7.52 -17.16 23.33
CA ARG A 154 -6.20 -17.62 23.77
C ARG A 154 -5.16 -16.59 23.36
N ILE A 155 -4.46 -16.05 24.35
CA ILE A 155 -3.49 -14.96 24.17
C ILE A 155 -2.11 -15.58 23.93
N THR A 156 -1.52 -15.27 22.77
CA THR A 156 -0.21 -15.77 22.37
C THR A 156 0.75 -14.64 22.07
N ARG A 157 2.05 -14.93 22.20
CA ARG A 157 3.11 -13.98 21.87
C ARG A 157 3.08 -13.68 20.36
N PRO A 158 3.23 -12.41 19.95
CA PRO A 158 3.32 -12.06 18.55
C PRO A 158 4.63 -12.59 17.96
N ALA A 159 4.54 -13.24 16.79
CA ALA A 159 5.70 -13.70 16.05
C ALA A 159 6.41 -12.56 15.27
N ARG A 160 5.67 -11.48 14.96
CA ARG A 160 6.18 -10.31 14.25
C ARG A 160 6.56 -9.20 15.23
N ARG A 161 7.69 -8.54 14.97
CA ARG A 161 8.15 -7.35 15.72
C ARG A 161 7.59 -6.10 15.06
N ASP A 162 6.32 -5.78 15.28
CA ASP A 162 5.61 -4.63 14.68
C ASP A 162 4.85 -3.76 15.72
N LEU A 163 5.29 -3.83 16.98
CA LEU A 163 4.62 -3.23 18.14
C LEU A 163 3.21 -3.80 18.42
N THR A 164 2.83 -4.90 17.77
CA THR A 164 1.68 -5.70 18.23
C THR A 164 1.99 -6.27 19.60
N VAL A 165 1.05 -6.11 20.52
CA VAL A 165 1.23 -6.49 21.92
C VAL A 165 0.85 -7.96 22.15
N ALA A 166 -0.17 -8.45 21.45
CA ALA A 166 -0.59 -9.85 21.54
C ALA A 166 -1.25 -10.35 20.24
N VAL A 167 -1.18 -11.66 20.03
CA VAL A 167 -2.01 -12.38 19.06
C VAL A 167 -3.12 -13.08 19.81
N LEU A 168 -4.36 -12.88 19.38
CA LEU A 168 -5.57 -13.40 20.02
C LEU A 168 -6.19 -14.46 19.11
N ASN A 169 -6.28 -15.69 19.59
CA ASN A 169 -7.02 -16.74 18.89
C ASN A 169 -8.42 -16.84 19.50
N ALA A 170 -9.41 -16.32 18.78
CA ALA A 170 -10.80 -16.27 19.23
C ALA A 170 -11.38 -17.68 19.38
N ARG A 171 -12.21 -17.85 20.41
CA ARG A 171 -12.97 -19.06 20.71
C ARG A 171 -14.42 -18.67 20.98
N GLY A 172 -15.34 -19.44 20.40
CA GLY A 172 -16.77 -19.21 20.54
C GLY A 172 -17.29 -18.04 19.70
N ALA A 173 -18.59 -17.79 19.82
CA ALA A 173 -19.27 -16.72 19.11
C ALA A 173 -18.99 -15.36 19.76
N PRO A 174 -18.75 -14.30 18.96
CA PRO A 174 -18.56 -12.97 19.49
C PRO A 174 -19.88 -12.36 19.99
N THR A 175 -19.76 -11.55 21.03
CA THR A 175 -20.80 -10.59 21.41
C THR A 175 -20.42 -9.22 20.86
N THR A 176 -21.26 -8.67 19.99
CA THR A 176 -20.97 -7.42 19.29
C THR A 176 -21.68 -6.24 19.96
N GLY A 177 -20.92 -5.18 20.24
CA GLY A 177 -21.43 -3.90 20.70
C GLY A 177 -21.95 -3.00 19.57
N ARG A 178 -22.23 -1.74 19.89
CA ARG A 178 -22.64 -0.73 18.90
C ARG A 178 -21.42 0.01 18.36
N ALA A 179 -21.26 0.03 17.03
CA ALA A 179 -20.27 0.86 16.36
C ALA A 179 -20.68 2.35 16.36
N GLY A 180 -19.68 3.24 16.32
CA GLY A 180 -19.89 4.68 16.18
C GLY A 180 -20.61 5.06 14.87
N PRO A 181 -21.31 6.21 14.81
CA PRO A 181 -22.14 6.59 13.67
C PRO A 181 -21.37 6.66 12.34
N VAL A 182 -20.14 7.18 12.38
CA VAL A 182 -19.26 7.29 11.20
C VAL A 182 -18.92 5.92 10.62
N HIS A 183 -18.54 4.96 11.47
CA HIS A 183 -18.22 3.60 11.04
C HIS A 183 -19.44 2.85 10.49
N ARG A 184 -20.63 3.06 11.08
CA ARG A 184 -21.88 2.51 10.54
C ARG A 184 -22.23 3.09 9.18
N ALA A 185 -22.09 4.40 9.00
CA ALA A 185 -22.30 5.05 7.72
C ALA A 185 -21.34 4.51 6.64
N ALA A 186 -20.05 4.39 6.97
CA ALA A 186 -19.04 3.80 6.10
C ALA A 186 -19.38 2.35 5.73
N HIS A 187 -19.77 1.52 6.71
CA HIS A 187 -20.18 0.14 6.47
C HIS A 187 -21.46 0.06 5.60
N ALA A 188 -22.43 0.94 5.81
CA ALA A 188 -23.63 1.03 4.99
C ALA A 188 -23.31 1.37 3.52
N VAL A 189 -22.39 2.30 3.28
CA VAL A 189 -21.90 2.63 1.92
C VAL A 189 -21.26 1.39 1.28
N ARG A 190 -20.34 0.71 1.97
CA ARG A 190 -19.66 -0.48 1.45
C ARG A 190 -20.63 -1.60 1.09
N THR A 191 -21.56 -1.91 1.99
CA THR A 191 -22.54 -2.99 1.82
C THR A 191 -23.55 -2.68 0.70
N ARG A 192 -24.07 -1.45 0.63
CA ARG A 192 -24.97 -1.03 -0.45
C ARG A 192 -24.27 -1.02 -1.80
N PHE A 193 -23.04 -0.52 -1.85
CA PHE A 193 -22.25 -0.52 -3.08
C PHE A 193 -21.95 -1.95 -3.57
N ALA A 194 -21.54 -2.86 -2.68
CA ALA A 194 -21.33 -4.26 -3.02
C ALA A 194 -22.62 -4.96 -3.48
N ALA A 195 -23.75 -4.67 -2.84
CA ALA A 195 -25.05 -5.19 -3.26
C ALA A 195 -25.47 -4.66 -4.65
N ALA A 196 -25.25 -3.37 -4.93
CA ALA A 196 -25.51 -2.78 -6.23
C ALA A 196 -24.62 -3.40 -7.32
N ALA A 197 -23.33 -3.63 -7.03
CA ALA A 197 -22.41 -4.29 -7.95
C ALA A 197 -22.89 -5.70 -8.32
N ARG A 198 -23.33 -6.50 -7.35
CA ARG A 198 -23.87 -7.86 -7.57
C ARG A 198 -25.14 -7.91 -8.41
N LYS A 199 -25.93 -6.85 -8.43
CA LYS A 199 -27.17 -6.78 -9.23
C LYS A 199 -26.91 -6.43 -10.69
N VAL A 200 -25.85 -5.68 -10.97
CA VAL A 200 -25.61 -5.08 -12.30
C VAL A 200 -24.54 -5.84 -13.07
N LEU A 201 -23.51 -6.36 -12.38
CA LEU A 201 -22.34 -6.97 -13.01
C LEU A 201 -22.32 -8.49 -12.84
N PRO A 202 -21.67 -9.22 -13.77
CA PRO A 202 -21.34 -10.64 -13.60
C PRO A 202 -20.55 -10.89 -12.31
N ALA A 203 -20.72 -12.07 -11.70
CA ALA A 203 -20.11 -12.43 -10.42
C ALA A 203 -18.61 -12.07 -10.25
N PRO A 204 -17.70 -12.38 -11.19
CA PRO A 204 -16.29 -12.04 -11.02
C PRO A 204 -16.02 -10.52 -11.06
N GLN A 205 -16.77 -9.77 -11.87
CA GLN A 205 -16.65 -8.31 -11.96
C GLN A 205 -17.27 -7.63 -10.73
N ALA A 206 -18.42 -8.14 -10.27
CA ALA A 206 -19.11 -7.66 -9.07
C ALA A 206 -18.28 -7.84 -7.80
N ALA A 207 -17.47 -8.90 -7.71
CA ALA A 207 -16.51 -9.09 -6.62
C ALA A 207 -15.30 -8.15 -6.73
N MET A 208 -14.86 -7.85 -7.95
CA MET A 208 -13.66 -7.05 -8.20
C MET A 208 -13.88 -5.55 -8.01
N LEU A 209 -15.07 -5.03 -8.32
CA LEU A 209 -15.35 -3.59 -8.23
C LEU A 209 -15.20 -3.04 -6.79
N PRO A 210 -15.82 -3.64 -5.74
CA PRO A 210 -15.57 -3.24 -4.36
C PRO A 210 -14.12 -3.43 -3.92
N ALA A 211 -13.42 -4.44 -4.44
CA ALA A 211 -12.01 -4.67 -4.15
C ALA A 211 -11.12 -3.54 -4.69
N LEU A 212 -11.31 -3.12 -5.94
CA LEU A 212 -10.51 -2.06 -6.57
C LEU A 212 -10.79 -0.68 -5.97
N VAL A 213 -12.05 -0.37 -5.68
CA VAL A 213 -12.47 0.98 -5.26
C VAL A 213 -12.37 1.15 -3.75
N LEU A 214 -12.87 0.18 -2.98
CA LEU A 214 -13.01 0.27 -1.52
C LEU A 214 -12.07 -0.68 -0.75
N GLY A 215 -11.27 -1.49 -1.46
CA GLY A 215 -10.37 -2.47 -0.83
C GLY A 215 -11.11 -3.65 -0.22
N ASP A 216 -12.38 -3.86 -0.60
CA ASP A 216 -13.17 -4.97 -0.08
C ASP A 216 -12.87 -6.26 -0.86
N THR A 217 -11.94 -7.06 -0.35
CA THR A 217 -11.54 -8.32 -0.98
C THR A 217 -12.36 -9.52 -0.51
N SER A 218 -13.39 -9.33 0.32
CA SER A 218 -14.19 -10.41 0.92
C SER A 218 -14.87 -11.33 -0.11
N ALA A 219 -15.31 -10.76 -1.23
CA ALA A 219 -15.99 -11.49 -2.30
C ALA A 219 -15.03 -12.05 -3.38
N VAL A 220 -13.73 -11.72 -3.32
CA VAL A 220 -12.77 -12.13 -4.35
C VAL A 220 -12.38 -13.59 -4.15
N THR A 221 -12.54 -14.39 -5.20
CA THR A 221 -12.23 -15.83 -5.13
C THR A 221 -10.73 -16.09 -4.93
N ILE A 222 -10.39 -17.26 -4.38
CA ILE A 222 -9.00 -17.69 -4.21
C ILE A 222 -8.30 -17.83 -5.58
N ALA A 223 -9.02 -18.28 -6.61
CA ALA A 223 -8.52 -18.41 -7.97
C ALA A 223 -8.12 -17.04 -8.55
N THR A 224 -9.03 -16.08 -8.52
CA THR A 224 -8.75 -14.69 -8.96
C THR A 224 -7.62 -14.07 -8.14
N SER A 225 -7.59 -14.28 -6.82
CA SER A 225 -6.49 -13.79 -5.98
C SER A 225 -5.13 -14.38 -6.36
N ARG A 226 -5.10 -15.63 -6.85
CA ARG A 226 -3.88 -16.28 -7.34
C ARG A 226 -3.42 -15.71 -8.67
N GLU A 227 -4.36 -15.48 -9.60
CA GLU A 227 -4.07 -14.86 -10.90
C GLU A 227 -3.52 -13.44 -10.73
N PHE A 228 -4.15 -12.61 -9.88
CA PHE A 228 -3.66 -11.27 -9.57
C PHE A 228 -2.26 -11.28 -8.94
N ARG A 229 -1.99 -12.27 -8.08
CA ARG A 229 -0.67 -12.45 -7.49
C ARG A 229 0.37 -12.87 -8.53
N ALA A 230 0.01 -13.75 -9.46
CA ALA A 230 0.88 -14.19 -10.54
C ALA A 230 1.19 -13.04 -11.52
N ALA A 231 0.17 -12.23 -11.83
CA ALA A 231 0.29 -11.05 -12.69
C ALA A 231 0.95 -9.84 -12.01
N GLY A 232 1.26 -9.91 -10.71
CA GLY A 232 1.83 -8.78 -9.96
C GLY A 232 0.87 -7.60 -9.74
N MET A 233 -0.44 -7.86 -9.80
CA MET A 233 -1.51 -6.87 -9.72
C MET A 233 -2.20 -6.81 -8.35
N THR A 234 -1.71 -7.53 -7.34
CA THR A 234 -2.29 -7.54 -5.97
C THR A 234 -2.36 -6.15 -5.33
N HIS A 235 -1.52 -5.20 -5.76
CA HIS A 235 -1.56 -3.84 -5.24
C HIS A 235 -2.76 -3.02 -5.75
N LEU A 236 -3.50 -3.52 -6.75
CA LEU A 236 -4.74 -2.89 -7.23
C LEU A 236 -5.93 -3.23 -6.34
N THR A 237 -5.95 -4.41 -5.73
CA THR A 237 -7.02 -4.83 -4.80
C THR A 237 -6.83 -4.29 -3.38
N ALA A 238 -5.61 -3.88 -3.03
CA ALA A 238 -5.35 -3.08 -1.84
C ALA A 238 -5.48 -1.61 -2.26
N VAL A 239 -6.44 -0.85 -1.69
CA VAL A 239 -6.64 0.56 -2.08
C VAL A 239 -5.32 1.31 -2.06
N SER A 240 -4.92 1.76 -3.25
CA SER A 240 -3.61 2.35 -3.47
C SER A 240 -3.67 3.87 -3.33
N GLY A 241 -2.49 4.50 -3.17
CA GLY A 241 -2.42 5.97 -3.19
C GLY A 241 -2.80 6.58 -4.54
N ALA A 242 -2.78 5.80 -5.62
CA ALA A 242 -3.29 6.24 -6.92
C ALA A 242 -4.80 6.50 -6.85
N ASN A 243 -5.56 5.64 -6.17
CA ASN A 243 -7.01 5.82 -6.04
C ASN A 243 -7.35 7.14 -5.34
N VAL A 244 -6.65 7.44 -4.24
CA VAL A 244 -6.78 8.71 -3.51
C VAL A 244 -6.46 9.91 -4.42
N THR A 245 -5.37 9.80 -5.20
CA THR A 245 -4.96 10.88 -6.11
C THR A 245 -5.95 11.09 -7.24
N ILE A 246 -6.48 10.00 -7.81
CA ILE A 246 -7.51 10.02 -8.86
C ILE A 246 -8.79 10.66 -8.33
N VAL A 247 -9.27 10.26 -7.15
CA VAL A 247 -10.47 10.84 -6.53
C VAL A 247 -10.29 12.34 -6.27
N CYS A 248 -9.20 12.74 -5.61
CA CYS A 248 -8.92 14.15 -5.38
C CYS A 248 -8.78 14.94 -6.69
N GLY A 249 -8.10 14.37 -7.69
CA GLY A 249 -7.93 14.99 -9.01
C GLY A 249 -9.24 15.17 -9.76
N ALA A 250 -10.12 14.17 -9.72
CA ALA A 250 -11.46 14.24 -10.31
C ALA A 250 -12.32 15.31 -9.66
N VAL A 251 -12.26 15.45 -8.32
CA VAL A 251 -12.95 16.54 -7.63
C VAL A 251 -12.35 17.90 -7.99
N LEU A 252 -11.02 18.02 -8.05
CA LEU A 252 -10.35 19.26 -8.45
C LEU A 252 -10.64 19.65 -9.90
N PHE A 253 -11.02 18.71 -10.76
CA PHE A 253 -11.46 19.01 -12.13
C PHE A 253 -12.72 19.89 -12.16
N SER A 254 -13.51 19.92 -11.08
CA SER A 254 -14.64 20.85 -10.93
C SER A 254 -14.23 22.30 -10.62
N ALA A 255 -12.93 22.58 -10.39
CA ALA A 255 -12.43 23.92 -10.06
C ALA A 255 -12.82 25.04 -11.03
N PRO A 256 -12.91 24.83 -12.36
CA PRO A 256 -13.36 25.87 -13.28
C PRO A 256 -14.83 26.28 -13.08
N LEU A 257 -15.67 25.41 -12.50
CA LEU A 257 -17.10 25.66 -12.33
C LEU A 257 -17.41 26.37 -11.00
N ILE A 258 -16.75 25.99 -9.91
CA ILE A 258 -17.04 26.47 -8.54
C ILE A 258 -15.94 27.36 -7.95
N GLY A 259 -14.83 27.53 -8.67
CA GLY A 259 -13.64 28.26 -8.22
C GLY A 259 -12.62 27.39 -7.48
N PRO A 260 -11.33 27.79 -7.50
CA PRO A 260 -10.23 26.95 -7.01
C PRO A 260 -10.27 26.69 -5.50
N ARG A 261 -10.74 27.66 -4.69
CA ARG A 261 -10.84 27.50 -3.24
C ARG A 261 -11.95 26.53 -2.84
N ALA A 262 -13.12 26.62 -3.48
CA ALA A 262 -14.24 25.73 -3.24
C ALA A 262 -13.90 24.29 -3.67
N ALA A 263 -13.25 24.12 -4.82
CA ALA A 263 -12.81 22.80 -5.28
C ALA A 263 -11.76 22.17 -4.37
N VAL A 264 -10.84 22.95 -3.79
CA VAL A 264 -9.91 22.45 -2.77
C VAL A 264 -10.64 22.01 -1.50
N GLY A 265 -11.62 22.80 -1.03
CA GLY A 265 -12.46 22.42 0.10
C GLY A 265 -13.23 21.12 -0.16
N LEU A 266 -13.85 21.00 -1.33
CA LEU A 266 -14.57 19.80 -1.75
C LEU A 266 -13.64 18.59 -1.88
N ALA A 267 -12.44 18.77 -2.42
CA ALA A 267 -11.43 17.70 -2.53
C ALA A 267 -10.93 17.25 -1.13
N ALA A 268 -10.80 18.17 -0.17
CA ALA A 268 -10.46 17.83 1.20
C ALA A 268 -11.58 17.01 1.88
N ILE A 269 -12.84 17.39 1.69
CA ILE A 269 -14.01 16.64 2.18
C ILE A 269 -14.05 15.25 1.53
N ALA A 270 -13.90 15.18 0.21
CA ALA A 270 -13.89 13.93 -0.53
C ALA A 270 -12.74 13.01 -0.06
N LEU A 271 -11.57 13.57 0.22
CA LEU A 271 -10.43 12.83 0.75
C LEU A 271 -10.76 12.22 2.12
N VAL A 272 -11.29 13.00 3.06
CA VAL A 272 -11.66 12.52 4.40
C VAL A 272 -12.74 11.44 4.31
N ALA A 273 -13.78 11.67 3.49
CA ALA A 273 -14.84 10.71 3.26
C ALA A 273 -14.29 9.40 2.65
N PHE A 274 -13.41 9.49 1.65
CA PHE A 274 -12.77 8.33 1.03
C PHE A 274 -11.95 7.52 2.04
N VAL A 275 -11.13 8.18 2.86
CA VAL A 275 -10.33 7.51 3.91
C VAL A 275 -11.22 6.80 4.94
N ILE A 276 -12.35 7.41 5.32
CA ILE A 276 -13.31 6.81 6.26
C ILE A 276 -13.95 5.54 5.66
N VAL A 277 -14.36 5.58 4.39
CA VAL A 277 -15.03 4.43 3.74
C VAL A 277 -14.05 3.30 3.41
N VAL A 278 -12.87 3.65 2.92
CA VAL A 278 -11.81 2.69 2.57
C VAL A 278 -11.14 2.08 3.81
N GLN A 279 -11.21 2.79 4.94
CA GLN A 279 -10.50 2.52 6.20
C GLN A 279 -9.03 2.97 6.16
N PRO A 280 -8.46 3.39 7.31
CA PRO A 280 -7.12 3.96 7.38
C PRO A 280 -6.03 2.88 7.31
N THR A 281 -5.69 2.43 6.10
CA THR A 281 -4.51 1.58 5.87
C THR A 281 -3.24 2.43 5.70
N ALA A 282 -2.07 1.83 5.92
CA ALA A 282 -0.77 2.49 5.79
C ALA A 282 -0.57 3.25 4.45
N SER A 283 -0.98 2.64 3.35
CA SER A 283 -0.88 3.22 2.00
C SER A 283 -1.83 4.40 1.82
N VAL A 284 -3.06 4.27 2.31
CA VAL A 284 -4.12 5.30 2.21
C VAL A 284 -3.78 6.51 3.08
N LEU A 285 -3.29 6.30 4.31
CA LEU A 285 -2.86 7.39 5.19
C LEU A 285 -1.75 8.24 4.56
N ARG A 286 -0.77 7.60 3.92
CA ARG A 286 0.33 8.30 3.23
C ARG A 286 -0.15 9.06 2.00
N ALA A 287 -1.04 8.47 1.22
CA ALA A 287 -1.67 9.17 0.12
C ALA A 287 -2.54 10.34 0.60
N ALA A 288 -3.24 10.20 1.72
CA ALA A 288 -4.05 11.27 2.31
C ALA A 288 -3.20 12.41 2.84
N VAL A 289 -2.10 12.14 3.55
CA VAL A 289 -1.18 13.19 4.01
C VAL A 289 -0.53 13.91 2.83
N MET A 290 -0.06 13.17 1.82
CA MET A 290 0.48 13.80 0.60
C MET A 290 -0.58 14.61 -0.16
N GLY A 291 -1.82 14.10 -0.24
CA GLY A 291 -2.96 14.78 -0.83
C GLY A 291 -3.32 16.07 -0.10
N ALA A 292 -3.32 16.05 1.24
CA ALA A 292 -3.55 17.24 2.05
C ALA A 292 -2.44 18.29 1.86
N ILE A 293 -1.16 17.87 1.89
CA ILE A 293 -0.02 18.77 1.62
C ILE A 293 -0.13 19.36 0.22
N ALA A 294 -0.52 18.53 -0.76
CA ALA A 294 -0.79 19.00 -2.09
C ALA A 294 -1.89 20.07 -2.05
N LEU A 295 -3.10 19.78 -1.57
CA LEU A 295 -4.22 20.72 -1.52
C LEU A 295 -3.83 22.07 -0.88
N LEU A 296 -3.10 22.06 0.24
CA LEU A 296 -2.53 23.26 0.86
C LEU A 296 -1.58 24.01 -0.07
N GLY A 297 -0.73 23.31 -0.81
CA GLY A 297 0.16 23.90 -1.81
C GLY A 297 -0.57 24.60 -2.96
N ILE A 298 -1.78 24.16 -3.36
CA ILE A 298 -2.60 24.91 -4.34
C ILE A 298 -3.06 26.23 -3.73
N LEU A 299 -3.52 26.22 -2.47
CA LEU A 299 -3.98 27.42 -1.76
C LEU A 299 -2.85 28.44 -1.56
N SER A 300 -1.61 27.97 -1.37
CA SER A 300 -0.44 28.84 -1.13
C SER A 300 0.29 29.29 -2.41
N SER A 301 -0.21 28.96 -3.62
CA SER A 301 0.42 29.29 -4.92
C SER A 301 1.90 28.90 -5.05
N ARG A 302 2.41 28.00 -4.19
CA ARG A 302 3.82 27.57 -4.24
C ARG A 302 3.98 26.42 -5.23
N ARG A 303 5.01 26.49 -6.09
CA ARG A 303 5.40 25.37 -6.95
C ARG A 303 5.71 24.15 -6.06
N ARG A 304 4.84 23.15 -6.13
CA ARG A 304 4.93 21.93 -5.32
C ARG A 304 6.19 21.15 -5.69
N GLN A 305 7.05 20.93 -4.72
CA GLN A 305 8.12 19.94 -4.84
C GLN A 305 7.63 18.62 -4.24
N ALA A 306 7.47 17.58 -5.06
CA ALA A 306 6.94 16.29 -4.62
C ALA A 306 7.83 15.61 -3.56
N LEU A 307 9.15 15.83 -3.63
CA LEU A 307 10.11 15.15 -2.75
C LEU A 307 10.07 15.67 -1.29
N PRO A 308 10.06 16.99 -1.01
CA PRO A 308 9.75 17.52 0.32
C PRO A 308 8.39 17.03 0.87
N ALA A 309 7.35 17.01 0.05
CA ALA A 309 6.03 16.54 0.49
C ALA A 309 6.07 15.06 0.93
N LEU A 310 6.80 14.21 0.19
CA LEU A 310 7.03 12.82 0.56
C LEU A 310 7.81 12.70 1.88
N SER A 311 8.90 13.47 2.05
CA SER A 311 9.70 13.46 3.29
C SER A 311 8.87 13.91 4.50
N THR A 312 8.09 14.97 4.37
CA THR A 312 7.19 15.44 5.42
C THR A 312 6.12 14.40 5.74
N ALA A 313 5.51 13.76 4.73
CA ALA A 313 4.53 12.72 4.95
C ALA A 313 5.10 11.52 5.72
N VAL A 314 6.32 11.08 5.40
CA VAL A 314 7.01 10.01 6.13
C VAL A 314 7.23 10.40 7.59
N LEU A 315 7.76 11.60 7.85
CA LEU A 315 8.02 12.06 9.22
C LEU A 315 6.73 12.15 10.06
N VAL A 316 5.69 12.80 9.53
CA VAL A 316 4.39 12.95 10.22
C VAL A 316 3.77 11.59 10.53
N LEU A 317 3.80 10.67 9.58
CA LEU A 317 3.24 9.32 9.78
C LEU A 317 4.04 8.50 10.78
N LEU A 318 5.36 8.60 10.80
CA LEU A 318 6.18 7.89 11.78
C LEU A 318 5.99 8.44 13.20
N ILE A 319 5.71 9.74 13.35
CA ILE A 319 5.36 10.34 14.66
C ILE A 319 4.02 9.80 15.16
N ALA A 320 2.99 9.82 14.31
CA ALA A 320 1.66 9.34 14.66
C ALA A 320 1.64 7.81 14.87
N ALA A 321 2.34 7.08 14.01
CA ALA A 321 2.20 5.64 13.83
C ALA A 321 3.57 5.00 13.49
N PRO A 322 4.49 4.85 14.46
CA PRO A 322 5.86 4.36 14.22
C PRO A 322 5.91 2.91 13.74
N GLN A 323 4.88 2.10 14.01
CA GLN A 323 4.74 0.77 13.42
C GLN A 323 4.79 0.77 11.89
N LEU A 324 4.45 1.89 11.25
CA LEU A 324 4.53 2.02 9.79
C LEU A 324 5.96 1.89 9.27
N ALA A 325 6.98 2.14 10.11
CA ALA A 325 8.38 1.97 9.75
C ALA A 325 8.73 0.54 9.30
N VAL A 326 8.04 -0.47 9.87
CA VAL A 326 8.24 -1.88 9.55
C VAL A 326 7.09 -2.46 8.70
N ASP A 327 6.11 -1.64 8.32
CA ASP A 327 5.03 -2.07 7.45
C ASP A 327 5.52 -2.14 6.00
N ALA A 328 5.38 -3.33 5.41
CA ALA A 328 5.81 -3.60 4.04
C ALA A 328 5.08 -2.72 3.00
N GLY A 329 3.79 -2.44 3.21
CA GLY A 329 3.00 -1.62 2.30
C GLY A 329 3.40 -0.14 2.35
N PHE A 330 3.73 0.36 3.54
CA PHE A 330 4.33 1.68 3.71
C PHE A 330 5.67 1.77 2.96
N ALA A 331 6.57 0.81 3.20
CA ALA A 331 7.89 0.79 2.58
C ALA A 331 7.84 0.75 1.05
N LEU A 332 7.08 -0.20 0.50
CA LEU A 332 6.90 -0.38 -0.95
C LEU A 332 6.43 0.92 -1.62
N SER A 333 5.46 1.58 -1.01
CA SER A 333 4.93 2.80 -1.60
C SER A 333 5.82 4.03 -1.46
N VAL A 334 6.53 4.21 -0.34
CA VAL A 334 7.47 5.35 -0.20
C VAL A 334 8.55 5.23 -1.25
N VAL A 335 9.09 4.03 -1.42
CA VAL A 335 10.11 3.69 -2.42
C VAL A 335 9.56 3.85 -3.85
N ALA A 336 8.34 3.36 -4.11
CA ALA A 336 7.69 3.56 -5.42
C ALA A 336 7.49 5.05 -5.72
N THR A 337 6.98 5.83 -4.78
CA THR A 337 6.76 7.27 -4.96
C THR A 337 8.08 8.00 -5.20
N ALA A 338 9.15 7.64 -4.49
CA ALA A 338 10.48 8.19 -4.72
C ALA A 338 10.98 7.86 -6.15
N ALA A 339 10.78 6.62 -6.61
CA ALA A 339 11.12 6.22 -7.97
C ALA A 339 10.34 7.03 -9.03
N LEU A 340 9.04 7.24 -8.83
CA LEU A 340 8.20 8.04 -9.72
C LEU A 340 8.61 9.52 -9.77
N VAL A 341 9.10 10.08 -8.66
CA VAL A 341 9.52 11.49 -8.59
C VAL A 341 10.92 11.70 -9.17
N VAL A 342 11.84 10.74 -8.98
CA VAL A 342 13.25 10.89 -9.34
C VAL A 342 13.59 10.25 -10.69
N ILE A 343 13.12 9.03 -10.94
CA ILE A 343 13.53 8.22 -12.09
C ILE A 343 12.61 8.45 -13.29
N ALA A 344 11.28 8.38 -13.09
CA ALA A 344 10.31 8.46 -14.18
C ALA A 344 10.46 9.71 -15.07
N PRO A 345 10.66 10.95 -14.54
CA PRO A 345 10.77 12.13 -15.38
C PRO A 345 12.05 12.16 -16.23
N ILE A 346 13.13 11.51 -15.77
CA ILE A 346 14.38 11.40 -16.53
C ILE A 346 14.19 10.44 -17.70
N TRP A 347 13.51 9.32 -17.47
CA TRP A 347 13.26 8.30 -18.48
C TRP A 347 12.26 8.78 -19.53
N SER A 348 11.15 9.38 -19.10
CA SER A 348 10.16 9.99 -19.99
C SER A 348 10.82 11.00 -20.94
N ARG A 349 11.59 11.97 -20.43
CA ARG A 349 12.29 12.96 -21.26
C ARG A 349 13.22 12.35 -22.31
N ARG A 350 13.93 11.26 -21.96
CA ARG A 350 14.80 10.55 -22.93
C ARG A 350 13.99 9.83 -24.01
N MET A 351 12.81 9.33 -23.69
CA MET A 351 11.92 8.69 -24.67
C MET A 351 11.25 9.72 -25.58
N LEU A 352 10.81 10.86 -25.03
CA LEU A 352 10.31 11.98 -25.84
C LEU A 352 11.38 12.49 -26.81
N ALA A 353 12.64 12.60 -26.36
CA ALA A 353 13.76 12.97 -27.23
C ALA A 353 14.02 11.96 -28.38
N ARG A 354 13.46 10.75 -28.30
CA ARG A 354 13.51 9.71 -29.33
C ARG A 354 12.22 9.63 -30.17
N GLY A 355 11.32 10.61 -30.06
CA GLY A 355 10.10 10.69 -30.85
C GLY A 355 8.91 9.90 -30.31
N TRP A 356 8.97 9.40 -29.07
CA TRP A 356 7.83 8.69 -28.48
C TRP A 356 6.71 9.66 -28.09
N PRO A 357 5.42 9.26 -28.25
CA PRO A 357 4.32 10.10 -27.81
C PRO A 357 4.34 10.24 -26.29
N ARG A 358 4.16 11.47 -25.81
CA ARG A 358 4.24 11.84 -24.39
C ARG A 358 3.45 10.93 -23.43
N PRO A 359 2.17 10.60 -23.66
CA PRO A 359 1.42 9.77 -22.72
C PRO A 359 1.98 8.34 -22.60
N LEU A 360 2.48 7.78 -23.71
CA LEU A 360 3.07 6.44 -23.72
C LEU A 360 4.43 6.43 -23.01
N ALA A 361 5.25 7.45 -23.27
CA ALA A 361 6.54 7.61 -22.61
C ALA A 361 6.39 7.77 -21.09
N ASP A 362 5.43 8.58 -20.65
CA ASP A 362 5.15 8.77 -19.22
C ASP A 362 4.65 7.46 -18.58
N ALA A 363 3.69 6.77 -19.21
CA ALA A 363 3.14 5.52 -18.69
C ALA A 363 4.21 4.41 -18.56
N ILE A 364 5.04 4.23 -19.58
CA ILE A 364 6.13 3.25 -19.56
C ILE A 364 7.17 3.63 -18.50
N ALA A 365 7.58 4.90 -18.44
CA ALA A 365 8.56 5.37 -17.47
C ALA A 365 8.07 5.18 -16.02
N ILE A 366 6.80 5.48 -15.75
CA ILE A 366 6.16 5.30 -14.44
C ILE A 366 6.11 3.80 -14.07
N ALA A 367 5.57 2.96 -14.95
CA ALA A 367 5.38 1.53 -14.68
C ALA A 367 6.71 0.81 -14.43
N TRP A 368 7.70 1.02 -15.30
CA TRP A 368 9.00 0.36 -15.18
C TRP A 368 9.85 0.91 -14.04
N SER A 369 9.82 2.23 -13.78
CA SER A 369 10.59 2.78 -12.66
C SER A 369 10.04 2.30 -11.31
N ALA A 370 8.73 2.25 -11.14
CA ALA A 370 8.12 1.69 -9.93
C ALA A 370 8.52 0.22 -9.76
N GLN A 371 8.32 -0.60 -10.81
CA GLN A 371 8.61 -2.03 -10.77
C GLN A 371 10.08 -2.30 -10.42
N LEU A 372 11.02 -1.62 -11.08
CA LEU A 372 12.45 -1.80 -10.90
C LEU A 372 12.86 -1.60 -9.44
N VAL A 373 12.34 -0.56 -8.80
CA VAL A 373 12.73 -0.22 -7.42
C VAL A 373 11.94 -1.04 -6.40
N THR A 374 10.69 -1.42 -6.68
CA THR A 374 9.89 -2.24 -5.75
C THR A 374 10.19 -3.75 -5.83
N ALA A 375 10.70 -4.25 -6.96
CA ALA A 375 10.89 -5.68 -7.20
C ALA A 375 11.75 -6.38 -6.12
N PRO A 376 12.90 -5.85 -5.67
CA PRO A 376 13.69 -6.49 -4.62
C PRO A 376 12.93 -6.62 -3.29
N LEU A 377 12.14 -5.60 -2.95
CA LEU A 377 11.37 -5.57 -1.72
C LEU A 377 10.20 -6.58 -1.79
N VAL A 378 9.49 -6.62 -2.92
CA VAL A 378 8.44 -7.62 -3.18
C VAL A 378 9.01 -9.04 -3.13
N ALA A 379 10.20 -9.26 -3.69
CA ALA A 379 10.87 -10.56 -3.66
C ALA A 379 11.17 -11.02 -2.23
N GLY A 380 11.75 -10.14 -1.41
CA GLY A 380 12.03 -10.46 0.00
C GLY A 380 10.78 -10.75 0.82
N ILE A 381 9.66 -10.08 0.53
CA ILE A 381 8.38 -10.27 1.25
C ILE A 381 7.66 -11.54 0.79
N SER A 382 7.58 -11.75 -0.53
CA SER A 382 6.70 -12.76 -1.12
C SER A 382 7.41 -14.06 -1.49
N GLY A 383 8.75 -14.07 -1.49
CA GLY A 383 9.56 -15.19 -1.99
C GLY A 383 9.37 -15.47 -3.49
N ARG A 384 8.79 -14.52 -4.23
CA ARG A 384 8.46 -14.67 -5.65
C ARG A 384 8.55 -13.31 -6.34
N VAL A 385 8.94 -13.33 -7.61
CA VAL A 385 8.94 -12.15 -8.50
C VAL A 385 8.09 -12.46 -9.72
N SER A 386 7.19 -11.55 -10.07
CA SER A 386 6.42 -11.61 -11.32
C SER A 386 7.16 -10.86 -12.42
N LEU A 387 7.47 -11.56 -13.51
CA LEU A 387 8.19 -10.99 -14.67
C LEU A 387 7.24 -10.22 -15.58
N VAL A 388 5.96 -10.59 -15.60
CA VAL A 388 4.90 -9.98 -16.41
C VAL A 388 4.27 -8.75 -15.76
N ALA A 389 4.62 -8.45 -14.50
CA ALA A 389 4.01 -7.38 -13.72
C ALA A 389 4.07 -6.01 -14.38
N ALA A 390 5.22 -5.60 -14.94
CA ALA A 390 5.33 -4.28 -15.57
C ALA A 390 4.39 -4.14 -16.77
N ALA A 391 4.30 -5.18 -17.61
CA ALA A 391 3.45 -5.20 -18.79
C ALA A 391 1.96 -5.25 -18.42
N ALA A 392 1.59 -6.13 -17.48
CA ALA A 392 0.21 -6.25 -16.99
C ALA A 392 -0.29 -4.92 -16.38
N ASN A 393 0.52 -4.28 -15.54
CA ASN A 393 0.16 -3.00 -14.93
C ASN A 393 0.06 -1.87 -15.95
N LEU A 394 0.91 -1.86 -16.98
CA LEU A 394 0.81 -0.88 -18.07
C LEU A 394 -0.48 -1.09 -18.88
N ALA A 395 -0.86 -2.33 -19.17
CA ALA A 395 -2.09 -2.66 -19.90
C ALA A 395 -3.36 -2.28 -19.13
N VAL A 396 -3.29 -2.31 -17.80
CA VAL A 396 -4.42 -1.97 -16.90
C VAL A 396 -4.43 -0.48 -16.53
N ALA A 397 -3.31 0.23 -16.59
CA ALA A 397 -3.18 1.61 -16.10
C ALA A 397 -4.24 2.58 -16.66
N ALA A 398 -4.57 2.46 -17.96
CA ALA A 398 -5.54 3.34 -18.62
C ALA A 398 -6.98 3.17 -18.09
N VAL A 399 -7.34 1.96 -17.64
CA VAL A 399 -8.70 1.65 -17.18
C VAL A 399 -8.89 1.84 -15.68
N ILE A 400 -7.82 1.90 -14.87
CA ILE A 400 -7.94 2.10 -13.42
C ILE A 400 -8.51 3.47 -13.06
N ALA A 401 -8.12 4.52 -13.78
CA ALA A 401 -8.65 5.86 -13.53
C ALA A 401 -10.18 5.94 -13.71
N PRO A 402 -10.76 5.53 -14.86
CA PRO A 402 -12.22 5.55 -15.01
C PRO A 402 -12.94 4.62 -14.02
N ILE A 403 -12.42 3.40 -13.76
CA ILE A 403 -12.99 2.51 -12.73
C ILE A 403 -13.06 3.20 -11.37
N THR A 404 -11.96 3.86 -10.97
CA THR A 404 -11.88 4.53 -9.66
C THR A 404 -12.84 5.71 -9.57
N VAL A 405 -12.93 6.54 -10.60
CA VAL A 405 -13.83 7.70 -10.62
C VAL A 405 -15.29 7.26 -10.61
N LEU A 406 -15.69 6.41 -11.56
CA LEU A 406 -17.07 5.92 -11.67
C LEU A 406 -17.48 5.09 -10.45
N GLY A 407 -16.59 4.23 -9.98
CA GLY A 407 -16.84 3.39 -8.81
C GLY A 407 -16.93 4.20 -7.51
N SER A 408 -16.08 5.20 -7.31
CA SER A 408 -16.15 6.07 -6.13
C SER A 408 -17.40 6.96 -6.16
N ALA A 409 -17.77 7.47 -7.34
CA ALA A 409 -19.02 8.20 -7.53
C ALA A 409 -20.24 7.31 -7.28
N ALA A 410 -20.24 6.09 -7.79
CA ALA A 410 -21.29 5.11 -7.54
C ALA A 410 -21.40 4.76 -6.05
N ALA A 411 -20.27 4.59 -5.35
CA ALA A 411 -20.26 4.36 -3.90
C ALA A 411 -20.88 5.55 -3.14
N ALA A 412 -20.51 6.78 -3.48
CA ALA A 412 -21.06 7.98 -2.84
C ALA A 412 -22.58 8.13 -3.05
N VAL A 413 -23.07 7.82 -4.26
CA VAL A 413 -24.48 7.98 -4.63
C VAL A 413 -25.33 6.77 -4.21
N SER A 414 -24.72 5.60 -3.95
CA SER A 414 -25.42 4.34 -3.62
C SER A 414 -26.38 4.42 -2.43
N VAL A 415 -26.13 5.35 -1.50
CA VAL A 415 -26.97 5.54 -0.30
C VAL A 415 -28.26 6.29 -0.62
N PHE A 416 -28.19 7.28 -1.52
CA PHE A 416 -29.27 8.24 -1.77
C PHE A 416 -30.03 7.96 -3.06
N TRP A 417 -29.33 7.47 -4.11
CA TRP A 417 -29.91 7.26 -5.42
C TRP A 417 -29.39 5.95 -6.06
N PRO A 418 -30.00 4.79 -5.70
CA PRO A 418 -29.56 3.49 -6.19
C PRO A 418 -29.57 3.33 -7.71
N ALA A 419 -30.52 3.96 -8.40
CA ALA A 419 -30.62 3.90 -9.87
C ALA A 419 -29.42 4.56 -10.55
N ALA A 420 -28.99 5.74 -10.09
CA ALA A 420 -27.78 6.40 -10.59
C ALA A 420 -26.52 5.57 -10.30
N ALA A 421 -26.44 4.95 -9.11
CA ALA A 421 -25.34 4.03 -8.80
C ALA A 421 -25.31 2.83 -9.75
N HIS A 422 -26.44 2.22 -10.08
CA HIS A 422 -26.49 1.12 -11.06
C HIS A 422 -26.01 1.55 -12.45
N LEU A 423 -26.40 2.75 -12.90
CA LEU A 423 -25.96 3.28 -14.19
C LEU A 423 -24.43 3.44 -14.22
N LEU A 424 -23.85 4.09 -13.20
CA LEU A 424 -22.41 4.28 -13.09
C LEU A 424 -21.65 2.94 -13.01
N ILE A 425 -22.18 1.98 -12.25
CA ILE A 425 -21.61 0.62 -12.14
C ILE A 425 -21.62 -0.09 -13.50
N ARG A 426 -22.70 0.05 -14.28
CA ARG A 426 -22.80 -0.59 -15.61
C ARG A 426 -21.70 -0.11 -16.55
N PHE A 427 -21.35 1.17 -16.47
CA PHE A 427 -20.23 1.73 -17.24
C PHE A 427 -18.86 1.19 -16.83
N THR A 428 -18.69 0.58 -15.65
CA THR A 428 -17.42 -0.03 -15.23
C THR A 428 -17.24 -1.49 -15.71
N GLY A 429 -18.28 -2.10 -16.28
CA GLY A 429 -18.26 -3.52 -16.68
C GLY A 429 -17.16 -3.87 -17.69
N PRO A 430 -17.05 -3.15 -18.83
CA PRO A 430 -16.03 -3.43 -19.84
C PRO A 430 -14.59 -3.29 -19.31
N GLU A 431 -14.33 -2.29 -18.47
CA GLU A 431 -13.04 -2.05 -17.87
C GLU A 431 -12.68 -3.17 -16.87
N LEU A 432 -13.63 -3.59 -16.04
CA LEU A 432 -13.43 -4.71 -15.12
C LEU A 432 -13.19 -6.01 -15.87
N TRP A 433 -13.91 -6.25 -16.97
CA TRP A 433 -13.65 -7.37 -17.86
C TRP A 433 -12.21 -7.33 -18.38
N TRP A 434 -11.72 -6.18 -18.83
CA TRP A 434 -10.34 -6.03 -19.30
C TRP A 434 -9.33 -6.35 -18.19
N VAL A 435 -9.50 -5.80 -16.99
CA VAL A 435 -8.57 -6.06 -15.86
C VAL A 435 -8.51 -7.54 -15.51
N LEU A 436 -9.66 -8.21 -15.43
CA LEU A 436 -9.73 -9.64 -15.12
C LEU A 436 -9.07 -10.49 -16.20
N ASN A 437 -9.30 -10.19 -17.47
CA ASN A 437 -8.67 -10.93 -18.57
C ASN A 437 -7.16 -10.70 -18.63
N VAL A 438 -6.68 -9.47 -18.42
CA VAL A 438 -5.25 -9.21 -18.31
C VAL A 438 -4.63 -10.01 -17.17
N ALA A 439 -5.31 -10.14 -16.03
CA ALA A 439 -4.85 -11.00 -14.93
C ALA A 439 -4.75 -12.46 -15.35
N HIS A 440 -5.77 -12.97 -16.03
CA HIS A 440 -5.82 -14.34 -16.50
C HIS A 440 -4.73 -14.63 -17.53
N TRP A 441 -4.59 -13.79 -18.57
CA TRP A 441 -3.56 -13.94 -19.60
C TRP A 441 -2.15 -13.82 -19.03
N ALA A 442 -1.90 -12.86 -18.14
CA ALA A 442 -0.60 -12.71 -17.49
C ALA A 442 -0.27 -13.90 -16.58
N ALA A 443 -1.26 -14.48 -15.90
CA ALA A 443 -1.09 -15.68 -15.08
C ALA A 443 -0.85 -16.95 -15.91
N ALA A 444 -1.35 -17.01 -17.15
CA ALA A 444 -1.17 -18.13 -18.07
C ALA A 444 0.24 -18.19 -18.70
N VAL A 445 1.03 -17.11 -18.64
CA VAL A 445 2.39 -17.09 -19.20
C VAL A 445 3.28 -18.10 -18.46
N PRO A 446 3.95 -19.04 -19.16
CA PRO A 446 4.92 -19.94 -18.55
C PRO A 446 6.02 -19.16 -17.82
N ALA A 447 6.35 -19.55 -16.59
CA ALA A 447 7.29 -18.83 -15.72
C ALA A 447 6.90 -17.37 -15.39
N ALA A 448 5.60 -17.02 -15.43
CA ALA A 448 5.11 -15.71 -14.99
C ALA A 448 5.64 -15.30 -13.60
N THR A 449 5.78 -16.27 -12.69
CA THR A 449 6.41 -16.08 -11.38
C THR A 449 7.66 -16.95 -11.24
N VAL A 450 8.77 -16.33 -10.84
CA VAL A 450 10.01 -17.02 -10.48
C VAL A 450 10.11 -17.11 -8.95
N PRO A 451 10.31 -18.31 -8.37
CA PRO A 451 10.56 -18.46 -6.94
C PRO A 451 11.95 -17.89 -6.60
N VAL A 452 12.01 -17.13 -5.51
CA VAL A 452 13.22 -16.46 -5.02
C VAL A 452 13.32 -16.72 -3.52
N PRO A 453 14.52 -16.87 -2.93
CA PRO A 453 14.66 -17.01 -1.49
C PRO A 453 13.90 -15.91 -0.74
N ALA A 454 13.11 -16.27 0.28
CA ALA A 454 12.43 -15.28 1.10
C ALA A 454 13.42 -14.52 2.00
N GLY A 455 13.08 -13.30 2.40
CA GLY A 455 13.88 -12.50 3.32
C GLY A 455 15.06 -11.76 2.68
N PRO A 456 16.09 -11.38 3.47
CA PRO A 456 17.23 -10.59 3.00
C PRO A 456 17.98 -11.18 1.79
N PRO A 457 18.19 -12.50 1.68
CA PRO A 457 18.85 -13.09 0.51
C PRO A 457 18.10 -12.81 -0.80
N GLY A 458 16.77 -12.85 -0.78
CA GLY A 458 15.94 -12.52 -1.95
C GLY A 458 16.05 -11.07 -2.36
N VAL A 459 16.09 -10.15 -1.39
CA VAL A 459 16.27 -8.71 -1.65
C VAL A 459 17.61 -8.47 -2.33
N VAL A 460 18.71 -9.02 -1.80
CA VAL A 460 20.06 -8.82 -2.35
C VAL A 460 20.17 -9.42 -3.74
N MET A 461 19.69 -10.64 -3.94
CA MET A 461 19.77 -11.33 -5.23
C MET A 461 19.00 -10.56 -6.30
N VAL A 462 17.76 -10.16 -6.03
CA VAL A 462 16.94 -9.43 -7.01
C VAL A 462 17.48 -8.02 -7.22
N ALA A 463 17.97 -7.34 -6.19
CA ALA A 463 18.63 -6.04 -6.34
C ALA A 463 19.88 -6.15 -7.23
N ALA A 464 20.73 -7.16 -7.01
CA ALA A 464 21.92 -7.41 -7.82
C ALA A 464 21.56 -7.70 -9.28
N ILE A 465 20.58 -8.58 -9.52
CA ILE A 465 20.07 -8.89 -10.88
C ILE A 465 19.51 -7.62 -11.54
N THR A 466 18.75 -6.82 -10.79
CA THR A 466 18.13 -5.59 -11.30
C THR A 466 19.19 -4.56 -11.68
N VAL A 467 20.20 -4.35 -10.83
CA VAL A 467 21.34 -3.46 -11.12
C VAL A 467 22.13 -3.99 -12.31
N LEU A 468 22.42 -5.29 -12.35
CA LEU A 468 23.12 -5.93 -13.46
C LEU A 468 22.36 -5.75 -14.78
N ALA A 469 21.04 -5.97 -14.77
CA ALA A 469 20.19 -5.75 -15.94
C ALA A 469 20.25 -4.30 -16.43
N VAL A 470 20.21 -3.31 -15.53
CA VAL A 470 20.34 -1.88 -15.89
C VAL A 470 21.72 -1.57 -16.48
N VAL A 471 22.78 -2.14 -15.92
CA VAL A 471 24.16 -1.95 -16.40
C VAL A 471 24.34 -2.59 -17.78
N LEU A 472 23.90 -3.84 -17.94
CA LEU A 472 23.98 -4.60 -19.20
C LEU A 472 23.06 -4.01 -20.28
N TRP A 473 21.96 -3.34 -19.92
CA TRP A 473 21.08 -2.64 -20.87
C TRP A 473 21.80 -1.55 -21.67
N ARG A 474 22.96 -1.08 -21.20
CA ARG A 474 23.82 -0.13 -21.94
C ARG A 474 24.42 -0.80 -23.19
N TRP A 475 24.55 -2.12 -23.21
CA TRP A 475 25.13 -2.87 -24.33
C TRP A 475 24.06 -3.24 -25.37
N ARG A 476 24.39 -3.10 -26.66
CA ARG A 476 23.44 -3.28 -27.78
C ARG A 476 22.98 -4.74 -27.93
N TRP A 477 23.88 -5.70 -27.68
CA TRP A 477 23.61 -7.13 -27.80
C TRP A 477 22.63 -7.62 -26.72
N PHE A 478 22.73 -7.10 -25.49
CA PHE A 478 21.79 -7.46 -24.42
C PHE A 478 20.37 -6.97 -24.72
N ARG A 479 20.23 -5.78 -25.33
CA ARG A 479 18.93 -5.28 -25.81
C ARG A 479 18.34 -6.14 -26.92
N ALA A 480 19.18 -6.59 -27.85
CA ALA A 480 18.75 -7.49 -28.92
C ALA A 480 18.35 -8.87 -28.35
N ALA A 481 19.15 -9.45 -27.45
CA ALA A 481 18.85 -10.71 -26.79
C ALA A 481 17.59 -10.65 -25.92
N ALA A 482 17.38 -9.57 -25.16
CA ALA A 482 16.17 -9.35 -24.38
C ALA A 482 14.94 -9.18 -25.29
N GLY A 483 15.10 -8.48 -26.42
CA GLY A 483 14.06 -8.36 -27.45
C GLY A 483 13.66 -9.72 -28.03
N VAL A 484 14.64 -10.52 -28.45
CA VAL A 484 14.42 -11.88 -28.97
C VAL A 484 13.78 -12.78 -27.91
N ALA A 485 14.26 -12.76 -26.67
CA ALA A 485 13.67 -13.52 -25.57
C ALA A 485 12.20 -13.12 -25.31
N THR A 486 11.89 -11.82 -25.40
CA THR A 486 10.51 -11.32 -25.25
C THR A 486 9.64 -11.80 -26.41
N VAL A 487 10.14 -11.76 -27.66
CA VAL A 487 9.42 -12.26 -28.83
C VAL A 487 9.19 -13.77 -28.75
N CYS A 488 10.20 -14.55 -28.34
CA CYS A 488 10.06 -15.99 -28.14
C CYS A 488 9.07 -16.33 -27.02
N LEU A 489 9.08 -15.57 -25.91
CA LEU A 489 8.11 -15.73 -24.82
C LEU A 489 6.69 -15.38 -25.25
N LEU A 490 6.52 -14.31 -26.05
CA LEU A 490 5.22 -13.95 -26.62
C LEU A 490 4.73 -15.01 -27.60
N ALA A 491 5.59 -15.50 -28.50
CA ALA A 491 5.27 -16.56 -29.44
C ALA A 491 4.88 -17.86 -28.71
N TRP A 492 5.61 -18.22 -27.65
CA TRP A 492 5.28 -19.38 -26.83
C TRP A 492 3.96 -19.19 -26.06
N SER A 493 3.72 -18.01 -25.47
CA SER A 493 2.46 -17.71 -24.79
C SER A 493 1.25 -17.77 -25.75
N ILE A 494 1.40 -17.27 -26.98
CA ILE A 494 0.37 -17.32 -28.01
C ILE A 494 0.11 -18.78 -28.44
N SER A 495 1.17 -19.59 -28.58
CA SER A 495 1.03 -21.02 -28.88
C SER A 495 0.26 -21.75 -27.76
N GLY A 496 0.55 -21.47 -26.49
CA GLY A 496 -0.14 -22.06 -25.34
C GLY A 496 -1.64 -21.70 -25.28
N LEU A 497 -1.97 -20.43 -25.55
CA LEU A 497 -3.37 -19.97 -25.64
C LEU A 497 -4.11 -20.65 -26.80
N SER A 498 -3.46 -20.83 -27.95
CA SER A 498 -4.06 -21.50 -29.11
C SER A 498 -4.29 -23.00 -28.88
N VAL A 499 -3.43 -23.67 -28.12
CA VAL A 499 -3.61 -25.08 -27.72
C VAL A 499 -4.74 -25.21 -26.70
N ALA A 500 -4.82 -24.31 -25.71
CA ALA A 500 -5.91 -24.29 -24.74
C ALA A 500 -7.28 -24.02 -25.40
N GLN A 501 -7.36 -23.08 -26.36
CA GLN A 501 -8.58 -22.83 -27.12
C GLN A 501 -8.99 -24.01 -28.00
N ARG A 502 -8.03 -24.71 -28.63
CA ARG A 502 -8.32 -25.93 -29.41
C ARG A 502 -8.86 -27.07 -28.54
N ALA A 503 -8.33 -27.24 -27.32
CA ALA A 503 -8.80 -28.26 -26.38
C ALA A 503 -10.24 -27.99 -25.87
N VAL A 504 -10.61 -26.72 -25.69
CA VAL A 504 -11.98 -26.33 -25.33
C VAL A 504 -12.94 -26.55 -26.51
N LEU A 505 -12.52 -26.22 -27.73
CA LEU A 505 -13.34 -26.43 -28.93
C LEU A 505 -13.53 -27.92 -29.27
N SER A 506 -12.54 -28.79 -29.00
CA SER A 506 -12.71 -30.24 -29.16
C SER A 506 -13.65 -30.85 -28.11
N GLY A 507 -13.58 -30.39 -26.85
CA GLY A 507 -14.49 -30.86 -25.79
C GLY A 507 -15.96 -30.44 -26.01
N VAL A 508 -16.20 -29.26 -26.58
CA VAL A 508 -17.56 -28.82 -26.98
C VAL A 508 -18.08 -29.65 -28.15
N ARG A 509 -17.21 -30.07 -29.07
CA ARG A 509 -17.58 -30.93 -30.21
C ARG A 509 -18.02 -32.33 -29.75
N ASP A 510 -17.34 -32.91 -28.77
CA ASP A 510 -17.71 -34.22 -28.20
C ASP A 510 -19.00 -34.18 -27.36
N THR A 511 -19.41 -33.00 -26.88
CA THR A 511 -20.66 -32.82 -26.12
C THR A 511 -21.86 -32.54 -27.02
N ILE A 512 -21.64 -32.16 -28.29
CA ILE A 512 -22.71 -31.94 -29.29
C ILE A 512 -22.94 -33.20 -30.16
N VAL A 513 -22.00 -34.16 -30.12
CA VAL A 513 -22.07 -35.43 -30.88
C VAL A 513 -22.52 -36.62 -30.00
N ARG A 514 -22.89 -36.37 -28.73
CA ARG A 514 -23.63 -37.30 -27.86
C ARG A 514 -24.96 -36.68 -27.48
#